data_AF-A0A350PLH3-F1
#
_entry.id   AF-A0A350PLH3-F1
#
_cell.length_a   1.000
_cell.length_b   1.000
_cell.length_c   1.000
_cell.angle_alpha   90.00
_cell.angle_beta   90.00
_cell.angle_gamma   90.00
#
_symmetry.space_group_name_H-M   'P 1'
#
loop_
_entity.id
_entity.type
_entity.pdbx_description
1 polymer ?
#
loop_
_entity_poly.entity_id
_entity_poly.type
_entity_poly.pdbx_seq_one_letter_code
_entity_poly.pdbx_strand_id
1 'polypeptide(L)'
;DVQIKTAEAKELLPTTLSIKDAREQWGNISALIHSLHTKDYELLNRSITDRIAEPARKRLIPGYDKVKEIASENQSVGFNISGSGPSMFSLFTNQRYANSCMDKVEAL
;
A
#
# COMPACT_ATOMS: atom_id res chain seq x y z
N ASP A 1 -20.49 -3.78 -5.81
CA ASP A 1 -19.60 -2.68 -5.43
C ASP A 1 -19.44 -2.59 -3.93
N VAL A 2 -18.19 -2.67 -3.45
CA VAL A 2 -17.86 -2.30 -2.06
C VAL A 2 -17.68 -0.79 -2.05
N GLN A 3 -18.40 -0.07 -1.20
CA GLN A 3 -18.21 1.36 -1.02
C GLN A 3 -17.83 1.61 0.43
N ILE A 4 -16.64 2.16 0.65
CA ILE A 4 -16.16 2.53 2.00
C ILE A 4 -16.33 4.03 2.13
N LYS A 5 -17.14 4.50 3.08
CA LYS A 5 -17.25 5.94 3.36
C LYS A 5 -15.98 6.42 4.04
N THR A 6 -15.46 7.57 3.60
CA THR A 6 -14.25 8.17 4.16
C THR A 6 -14.36 8.43 5.67
N ALA A 7 -15.55 8.79 6.16
CA ALA A 7 -15.79 8.99 7.59
C ALA A 7 -15.61 7.68 8.38
N GLU A 8 -16.28 6.61 7.96
CA GLU A 8 -16.19 5.28 8.57
C GLU A 8 -14.74 4.74 8.52
N ALA A 9 -14.00 4.96 7.41
CA ALA A 9 -12.59 4.58 7.30
C ALA A 9 -11.66 5.37 8.24
N LYS A 10 -12.02 6.59 8.64
CA LYS A 10 -11.25 7.40 9.60
C LYS A 10 -11.50 6.95 11.03
N GLU A 11 -12.71 6.55 11.36
CA GLU A 11 -13.08 6.04 12.69
C GLU A 11 -12.36 4.73 13.05
N LEU A 12 -11.93 3.97 12.04
CA LEU A 12 -11.12 2.76 12.24
C LEU A 12 -9.67 3.02 12.67
N LEU A 13 -9.18 4.25 12.50
CA LEU A 13 -7.80 4.56 12.83
C LEU A 13 -7.60 4.58 14.34
N PRO A 14 -6.45 4.09 14.84
CA PRO A 14 -6.17 4.15 16.26
C PRO A 14 -6.05 5.62 16.71
N THR A 15 -6.60 5.92 17.88
CA THR A 15 -6.51 7.27 18.49
C THR A 15 -5.21 7.48 19.25
N THR A 16 -4.45 6.41 19.50
CA THR A 16 -3.14 6.42 20.13
C THR A 16 -2.17 5.55 19.33
N LEU A 17 -0.88 5.90 19.36
CA LEU A 17 0.17 5.15 18.68
C LEU A 17 1.32 4.88 19.66
N SER A 18 1.90 3.69 19.58
CA SER A 18 3.12 3.40 20.32
C SER A 18 4.28 4.23 19.74
N ILE A 19 5.24 4.63 20.58
CA ILE A 19 6.44 5.36 20.12
C ILE A 19 7.18 4.56 19.03
N LYS A 20 7.15 3.22 19.11
CA LYS A 20 7.77 2.33 18.13
C LYS A 20 7.10 2.44 16.76
N ASP A 21 5.78 2.26 16.69
CA ASP A 21 5.04 2.33 15.41
C ASP A 21 5.16 3.71 14.79
N ALA A 22 5.10 4.73 15.64
CA ALA A 22 5.29 6.10 15.26
C ALA A 22 6.68 6.27 14.62
N ARG A 23 7.76 5.89 15.32
CA ARG A 23 9.15 5.91 14.81
C ARG A 23 9.31 5.22 13.47
N GLU A 24 8.75 4.02 13.32
CA GLU A 24 8.82 3.28 12.07
C GLU A 24 8.05 3.99 10.96
N GLN A 25 6.86 4.52 11.23
CA GLN A 25 6.05 5.23 10.24
C GLN A 25 6.76 6.45 9.65
N TRP A 26 7.31 7.34 10.48
CA TRP A 26 8.02 8.52 9.94
C TRP A 26 9.39 8.17 9.34
N GLY A 27 10.01 7.06 9.78
CA GLY A 27 11.15 6.48 9.10
C GLY A 27 10.80 6.07 7.67
N ASN A 28 9.69 5.36 7.49
CA ASN A 28 9.16 4.95 6.19
C ASN A 28 8.80 6.15 5.32
N ILE A 29 8.19 7.20 5.86
CA ILE A 29 7.88 8.44 5.13
C ILE A 29 9.17 9.12 4.64
N SER A 30 10.17 9.24 5.51
CA SER A 30 11.45 9.87 5.14
C SER A 30 12.17 9.07 4.05
N ALA A 31 12.17 7.75 4.17
CA ALA A 31 12.74 6.84 3.20
C ALA A 31 11.97 6.86 1.86
N LEU A 32 10.64 6.96 1.90
CA LEU A 32 9.79 7.14 0.71
C LEU A 32 10.17 8.42 -0.04
N ILE A 33 10.21 9.56 0.64
CA ILE A 33 10.58 10.85 0.02
C ILE A 33 12.00 10.77 -0.57
N HIS A 34 12.96 10.25 0.20
CA HIS A 34 14.34 10.12 -0.24
C HIS A 34 14.46 9.22 -1.47
N SER A 35 13.81 8.05 -1.46
CA SER A 35 13.82 7.09 -2.55
C SER A 35 13.29 7.66 -3.86
N LEU A 36 12.23 8.47 -3.80
CA LEU A 36 11.69 9.15 -4.97
C LEU A 36 12.66 10.22 -5.50
N HIS A 37 13.27 10.99 -4.60
CA HIS A 37 14.24 12.02 -4.96
C HIS A 37 15.51 11.43 -5.61
N THR A 38 15.99 10.29 -5.14
CA THR A 38 17.20 9.63 -5.63
C THR A 38 16.94 8.56 -6.69
N LYS A 39 15.68 8.26 -7.01
CA LYS A 39 15.25 7.16 -7.88
C LYS A 39 15.72 5.78 -7.39
N ASP A 40 15.81 5.60 -6.08
CA ASP A 40 16.13 4.32 -5.44
C ASP A 40 14.87 3.47 -5.28
N TYR A 41 14.55 2.66 -6.29
CA TYR A 41 13.33 1.86 -6.30
C TYR A 41 13.34 0.68 -5.31
N GLU A 42 14.51 0.23 -4.87
CA GLU A 42 14.62 -0.80 -3.83
C GLU A 42 14.27 -0.21 -2.46
N LEU A 43 14.76 1.00 -2.17
CA LEU A 43 14.34 1.74 -0.98
C LEU A 43 12.85 2.09 -1.04
N LEU A 44 12.34 2.49 -2.22
CA LEU A 44 10.91 2.79 -2.41
C LEU A 44 10.04 1.61 -2.00
N ASN A 45 10.36 0.42 -2.49
CA ASN A 45 9.61 -0.81 -2.18
C ASN A 45 9.57 -1.09 -0.68
N ARG A 46 10.70 -0.94 0.02
CA ARG A 46 10.76 -1.10 1.47
C ARG A 46 10.04 0.00 2.25
N SER A 47 9.92 1.19 1.66
CA SER A 47 9.38 2.39 2.32
C SER A 47 7.86 2.49 2.26
N ILE A 48 7.21 1.85 1.29
CA ILE A 48 5.74 1.81 1.18
C ILE A 48 5.19 0.76 2.15
N THR A 49 5.36 1.03 3.44
CA THR A 49 4.82 0.24 4.55
C THR A 49 4.09 1.18 5.49
N ASP A 50 2.77 1.01 5.59
CA ASP A 50 1.94 1.80 6.50
C ASP A 50 1.65 1.01 7.78
N ARG A 51 2.07 1.56 8.92
CA ARG A 51 1.86 1.03 10.27
C ARG A 51 0.55 1.51 10.90
N ILE A 52 -0.14 2.48 10.28
CA ILE A 52 -1.28 3.16 10.89
C ILE A 52 -2.59 2.78 10.20
N ALA A 53 -2.77 3.14 8.92
CA ALA A 53 -4.07 3.03 8.27
C ALA A 53 -4.28 1.67 7.60
N GLU A 54 -3.27 1.13 6.90
CA GLU A 54 -3.34 -0.17 6.23
C GLU A 54 -3.79 -1.30 7.18
N PRO A 55 -3.21 -1.49 8.39
CA PRO A 55 -3.62 -2.58 9.28
C PRO A 55 -5.08 -2.50 9.72
N ALA A 56 -5.60 -1.28 9.89
CA ALA A 56 -6.98 -1.04 10.30
C ALA A 56 -7.98 -1.19 9.14
N ARG A 57 -7.58 -0.80 7.92
CA ARG A 57 -8.47 -0.67 6.76
C ARG A 57 -8.47 -1.85 5.82
N LYS A 58 -7.35 -2.59 5.70
CA LYS A 58 -7.25 -3.69 4.71
C LYS A 58 -8.33 -4.75 4.86
N ARG A 59 -8.81 -4.97 6.10
CA ARG A 59 -9.90 -5.90 6.41
C ARG A 59 -11.25 -5.54 5.77
N LEU A 60 -11.44 -4.29 5.36
CA LEU A 60 -12.64 -3.82 4.67
C LEU A 60 -12.57 -4.03 3.15
N ILE A 61 -11.41 -4.41 2.61
CA ILE A 61 -11.16 -4.50 1.17
C ILE A 61 -11.05 -5.98 0.82
N PRO A 62 -12.08 -6.58 0.19
CA PRO A 62 -12.03 -7.96 -0.24
C PRO A 62 -10.84 -8.21 -1.17
N GLY A 63 -10.12 -9.31 -0.94
CA GLY A 63 -8.99 -9.71 -1.76
C GLY A 63 -7.72 -8.88 -1.57
N TYR A 64 -7.66 -7.91 -0.66
CA TYR A 64 -6.49 -7.04 -0.48
C TYR A 64 -5.17 -7.81 -0.38
N ASP A 65 -5.10 -8.78 0.54
CA ASP A 65 -3.87 -9.56 0.76
C ASP A 65 -3.51 -10.41 -0.48
N LYS A 66 -4.51 -10.89 -1.23
CA LYS A 66 -4.28 -11.66 -2.46
C LYS A 66 -3.76 -10.78 -3.59
N VAL A 67 -4.32 -9.59 -3.77
CA VAL A 67 -3.85 -8.63 -4.78
C VAL A 67 -2.45 -8.11 -4.41
N LYS A 68 -2.17 -7.89 -3.12
CA LYS A 68 -0.83 -7.53 -2.62
C LYS A 68 0.21 -8.60 -2.96
N GLU A 69 -0.13 -9.87 -2.75
CA GLU A 69 0.72 -11.01 -3.10
C GLU A 69 1.01 -11.03 -4.61
N ILE A 70 -0.02 -10.94 -5.45
CA ILE A 70 0.15 -10.89 -6.92
C ILE A 70 1.04 -9.72 -7.34
N ALA A 71 0.80 -8.52 -6.78
CA ALA A 71 1.63 -7.36 -7.10
C ALA A 71 3.10 -7.59 -6.73
N SER A 72 3.37 -8.14 -5.55
CA SER A 72 4.71 -8.49 -5.08
C SER A 72 5.39 -9.50 -6.00
N GLU A 73 4.70 -10.57 -6.40
CA GLU A 73 5.21 -11.60 -7.32
C GLU A 73 5.48 -11.07 -8.74
N ASN A 74 4.86 -9.95 -9.11
CA ASN A 74 5.03 -9.30 -10.42
C ASN A 74 5.95 -8.07 -10.34
N GLN A 75 6.92 -8.03 -9.41
CA GLN A 75 7.96 -6.98 -9.35
C GLN A 75 7.40 -5.58 -9.05
N SER A 76 6.33 -5.50 -8.25
CA SER A 76 5.88 -4.22 -7.70
C SER A 76 6.98 -3.61 -6.83
N VAL A 77 7.14 -2.29 -6.95
CA VAL A 77 8.03 -1.47 -6.10
C VAL A 77 7.24 -0.67 -5.07
N GLY A 78 5.98 -1.05 -4.82
CA GLY A 78 5.12 -0.42 -3.84
C GLY A 78 3.66 -0.78 -4.03
N PHE A 79 2.98 -1.18 -2.96
CA PHE A 79 1.56 -1.53 -2.98
C PHE A 79 0.89 -1.02 -1.71
N ASN A 80 -0.27 -0.35 -1.85
CA ASN A 80 -1.11 -0.02 -0.70
C ASN A 80 -2.55 0.34 -1.11
N ILE A 81 -3.36 0.71 -0.12
CA ILE A 81 -4.69 1.29 -0.28
C ILE A 81 -4.55 2.70 -0.87
N SER A 82 -5.36 3.01 -1.88
CA SER A 82 -5.51 4.38 -2.39
C SER A 82 -6.52 5.16 -1.55
N GLY A 83 -6.04 6.16 -0.81
CA GLY A 83 -6.87 7.01 0.05
C GLY A 83 -7.55 6.24 1.18
N SER A 84 -8.88 6.25 1.22
CA SER A 84 -9.68 5.47 2.19
C SER A 84 -10.00 4.04 1.73
N GLY A 85 -9.65 3.68 0.49
CA GLY A 85 -10.14 2.47 -0.17
C GLY A 85 -11.56 2.62 -0.72
N PRO A 86 -12.11 1.55 -1.34
CA PRO A 86 -11.49 0.22 -1.46
C PRO A 86 -10.45 0.11 -2.58
N SER A 87 -10.29 1.14 -3.41
CA SER A 87 -9.28 1.16 -4.45
C SER A 87 -7.88 0.92 -3.87
N MET A 88 -7.10 0.10 -4.57
CA MET A 88 -5.70 -0.19 -4.26
C MET A 88 -4.82 0.42 -5.35
N PHE A 89 -3.53 0.58 -5.06
CA PHE A 89 -2.55 0.95 -6.07
C PHE A 89 -1.32 0.04 -5.99
N SER A 90 -0.65 -0.11 -7.11
CA SER A 90 0.67 -0.73 -7.21
C SER A 90 1.57 0.10 -8.13
N LEU A 91 2.85 0.23 -7.79
CA LEU A 91 3.84 0.94 -8.58
C LEU A 91 4.77 -0.06 -9.25
N PHE A 92 5.13 0.21 -10.51
CA PHE A 92 6.06 -0.62 -11.28
C PHE A 92 7.03 0.28 -12.05
N THR A 93 8.27 -0.18 -12.19
CA THR A 93 9.30 0.50 -13.00
C THR A 93 9.22 0.14 -14.48
N ASN A 94 8.39 -0.85 -14.84
CA ASN A 94 8.23 -1.32 -16.21
C ASN A 94 6.75 -1.63 -16.50
N GLN A 95 6.24 -1.11 -17.62
CA GLN A 95 4.86 -1.32 -18.07
C GLN A 95 4.50 -2.81 -18.25
N ARG A 96 5.44 -3.65 -18.69
CA ARG A 96 5.22 -5.09 -18.87
C ARG A 96 4.84 -5.77 -17.55
N TYR A 97 5.49 -5.40 -16.46
CA TYR A 97 5.19 -5.94 -15.13
C TYR A 97 3.82 -5.47 -14.63
N ALA A 98 3.49 -4.20 -14.87
CA ALA A 98 2.17 -3.67 -14.55
C ALA A 98 1.05 -4.40 -15.30
N ASN A 99 1.20 -4.62 -16.60
CA ASN A 99 0.22 -5.34 -17.41
C ASN A 99 0.08 -6.81 -16.96
N SER A 100 1.20 -7.52 -16.77
CA SER A 100 1.20 -8.90 -16.26
C SER A 100 0.54 -9.02 -14.88
N CYS A 101 0.73 -8.02 -14.02
CA CYS A 101 0.03 -7.96 -12.74
C CYS A 101 -1.48 -7.77 -12.93
N MET A 102 -1.89 -6.86 -13.82
CA MET A 102 -3.30 -6.59 -14.10
C MET A 102 -4.01 -7.85 -14.61
N ASP A 103 -3.44 -8.54 -15.61
CA ASP A 103 -4.01 -9.78 -16.17
C ASP A 103 -4.26 -10.84 -15.08
N LYS A 104 -3.34 -10.97 -14.12
CA LYS A 104 -3.47 -11.92 -13.00
C LYS A 104 -4.50 -11.48 -11.96
N VAL A 105 -4.66 -10.18 -11.74
CA VAL A 105 -5.67 -9.64 -10.83
C VAL A 105 -7.07 -9.77 -11.43
N GLU A 106 -7.23 -9.55 -12.73
CA GLU A 106 -8.51 -9.73 -13.44
C GLU A 106 -8.96 -11.20 -13.54
N ALA A 107 -8.03 -12.13 -13.37
CA ALA A 107 -8.31 -13.57 -13.34
C ALA A 107 -8.73 -14.11 -11.95
N LEU A 108 -8.80 -13.26 -10.92
CA LEU A 108 -9.30 -13.61 -9.57
C LEU A 108 -10.83 -13.62 -9.51
#